data_AF-Q098N0-F1
#
_entry.id   AF-Q098N0-F1
#
_cell.length_a   1.000
_cell.length_b   1.000
_cell.length_c   1.000
_cell.angle_alpha   90.00
_cell.angle_beta   90.00
_cell.angle_gamma   90.00
#
_symmetry.space_group_name_H-M   'P 1'
#
loop_
_entity.id
_entity.type
_entity.pdbx_description
1 polymer ?
#
loop_
_entity_poly.entity_id
_entity_poly.type
_entity_poly.pdbx_seq_one_letter_code
_entity_poly.pdbx_strand_id
1 'polypeptide(L)'
;MCLWLVVPLVLLGAAPADAQTFTLTSVCKTPCGQDYLGPVWTKPGSALFEEHFIQVRLDAAVLMRSASEHIAISGMASGRPFRPGGTFSPDASNGGVGIALGRIDKASHDACPEDTASEYVELGIEQFGWRDPFASKITACTNFRKSLLASNTTVLLSLSIKCSGNLCAVTAGLTHDGTGAQLASVSGYATVANPTATRNIWYALTNFQGEKVEPSVTFQVIRQTYTAR
;
A
#
# COMPACT_ATOMS: atom_id res chain seq x y z
N MET A 1 -12.68 -60.19 -17.48
CA MET A 1 -12.88 -59.34 -16.29
C MET A 1 -11.65 -58.45 -16.15
N CYS A 2 -11.78 -57.16 -16.43
CA CYS A 2 -10.71 -56.17 -16.33
C CYS A 2 -11.13 -55.18 -15.23
N LEU A 3 -10.48 -55.22 -14.07
CA LEU A 3 -10.70 -54.23 -13.01
C LEU A 3 -9.89 -52.97 -13.34
N TRP A 4 -10.58 -51.88 -13.63
CA TRP A 4 -9.99 -50.55 -13.67
C TRP A 4 -9.91 -49.99 -12.25
N LEU A 5 -8.68 -49.74 -11.77
CA LEU A 5 -8.46 -48.90 -10.60
C LEU A 5 -8.74 -47.44 -10.99
N VAL A 6 -9.75 -46.84 -10.36
CA VAL A 6 -9.96 -45.39 -10.36
C VAL A 6 -9.20 -44.83 -9.16
N VAL A 7 -8.11 -44.12 -9.40
CA VAL A 7 -7.43 -43.32 -8.37
C VAL A 7 -8.18 -41.99 -8.29
N PRO A 8 -8.81 -41.63 -7.16
CA PRO A 8 -9.34 -40.28 -7.00
C PRO A 8 -8.16 -39.31 -6.86
N LEU A 9 -7.99 -38.46 -7.86
CA LEU A 9 -7.10 -37.30 -7.83
C LEU A 9 -7.68 -36.32 -6.80
N VAL A 10 -7.18 -36.33 -5.58
CA VAL A 10 -7.50 -35.31 -4.58
C VAL A 10 -6.81 -34.02 -5.03
N LEU A 11 -7.55 -33.21 -5.78
CA LEU A 11 -7.24 -31.79 -5.96
C LEU A 11 -7.40 -31.13 -4.60
N LEU A 12 -6.30 -31.05 -3.85
CA LEU A 12 -6.11 -30.03 -2.82
C LEU A 12 -6.07 -28.68 -3.53
N GLY A 13 -7.25 -28.20 -3.95
CA GLY A 13 -7.43 -26.79 -4.26
C GLY A 13 -7.08 -26.04 -3.00
N ALA A 14 -6.01 -25.25 -3.04
CA ALA A 14 -5.82 -24.20 -2.05
C ALA A 14 -7.14 -23.43 -1.99
N ALA A 15 -7.76 -23.40 -0.81
CA ALA A 15 -8.85 -22.48 -0.58
C ALA A 15 -8.36 -21.10 -1.02
N PRO A 16 -9.19 -20.29 -1.73
CA PRO A 16 -8.84 -18.90 -1.92
C PRO A 16 -8.51 -18.35 -0.53
N ALA A 17 -7.34 -17.70 -0.40
CA ALA A 17 -7.03 -16.93 0.80
C ALA A 17 -8.28 -16.11 1.12
N ASP A 18 -8.80 -16.20 2.35
CA ASP A 18 -9.99 -15.47 2.75
C ASP A 18 -9.77 -14.01 2.37
N ALA A 19 -10.54 -13.58 1.38
CA ALA A 19 -10.30 -12.32 0.72
C ALA A 19 -10.59 -11.21 1.74
N GLN A 20 -9.58 -10.41 2.09
CA GLN A 20 -9.74 -9.31 3.04
C GLN A 20 -10.81 -8.35 2.52
N THR A 21 -11.98 -8.39 3.14
CA THR A 21 -13.00 -7.37 2.95
C THR A 21 -12.52 -6.12 3.68
N PHE A 22 -11.85 -5.23 2.96
CA PHE A 22 -11.57 -3.90 3.47
C PHE A 22 -12.77 -3.00 3.26
N THR A 23 -13.06 -2.18 4.27
CA THR A 23 -13.86 -0.98 4.09
C THR A 23 -12.90 0.19 3.97
N LEU A 24 -13.12 1.07 3.00
CA LEU A 24 -12.45 2.36 2.98
C LEU A 24 -13.27 3.30 3.85
N THR A 25 -12.59 3.96 4.77
CA THR A 25 -13.24 4.81 5.77
C THR A 25 -14.00 5.94 5.08
N SER A 26 -15.34 5.92 5.17
CA SER A 26 -16.17 7.02 4.70
C SER A 26 -16.24 8.09 5.79
N VAL A 27 -16.01 9.34 5.39
CA VAL A 27 -16.07 10.58 6.20
C VAL A 27 -14.78 10.89 6.94
N CYS A 28 -13.97 11.71 6.29
CA CYS A 28 -13.00 12.54 6.97
C CYS A 28 -13.18 14.00 6.57
N LYS A 29 -12.99 14.91 7.52
CA LYS A 29 -13.02 16.35 7.23
C LYS A 29 -11.74 16.69 6.46
N THR A 30 -11.90 17.26 5.28
CA THR A 30 -10.79 17.81 4.47
C THR A 30 -9.86 18.65 5.36
N PRO A 31 -8.52 18.52 5.24
CA PRO A 31 -7.74 17.72 4.29
C PRO A 31 -7.38 16.37 4.89
N CYS A 32 -8.08 15.32 4.48
CA CYS A 32 -7.82 13.98 4.98
C CYS A 32 -7.27 13.08 3.89
N GLY A 33 -6.52 12.04 4.29
CA GLY A 33 -5.74 11.16 3.42
C GLY A 33 -6.31 10.84 2.03
N GLN A 34 -7.62 10.61 1.88
CA GLN A 34 -8.27 10.34 0.59
C GLN A 34 -8.18 11.49 -0.45
N ASP A 35 -7.91 12.74 -0.02
CA ASP A 35 -8.12 13.94 -0.83
C ASP A 35 -6.84 14.47 -1.51
N TYR A 36 -5.63 14.14 -1.01
CA TYR A 36 -4.42 14.70 -1.59
C TYR A 36 -3.95 13.90 -2.80
N LEU A 37 -4.58 14.20 -3.94
CA LEU A 37 -3.95 14.07 -5.24
C LEU A 37 -2.85 15.12 -5.27
N GLY A 38 -1.59 14.68 -5.13
CA GLY A 38 -0.45 15.55 -5.37
C GLY A 38 -0.45 16.08 -6.81
N PRO A 39 0.64 16.75 -7.23
CA PRO A 39 0.79 17.10 -8.64
C PRO A 39 0.55 15.87 -9.53
N VAL A 40 0.00 16.11 -10.71
CA VAL A 40 -0.21 15.08 -11.72
C VAL A 40 0.96 15.12 -12.68
N TRP A 41 1.61 14.00 -12.92
CA TRP A 41 2.64 13.89 -13.96
C TRP A 41 2.15 13.13 -15.17
N THR A 42 2.74 13.46 -16.31
CA THR A 42 2.53 12.73 -17.55
C THR A 42 3.85 12.11 -17.99
N LYS A 43 3.92 10.79 -18.00
CA LYS A 43 4.96 9.99 -18.64
C LYS A 43 4.95 10.30 -20.15
N PRO A 44 6.05 10.83 -20.71
CA PRO A 44 6.20 10.95 -22.15
C PRO A 44 6.07 9.58 -22.83
N GLY A 45 5.39 9.50 -23.97
CA GLY A 45 5.18 8.22 -24.67
C GLY A 45 6.47 7.52 -25.11
N SER A 46 7.57 8.27 -25.28
CA SER A 46 8.89 7.74 -25.59
C SER A 46 9.68 7.27 -24.37
N ALA A 47 9.21 7.58 -23.15
CA ALA A 47 9.96 7.28 -21.94
C ALA A 47 9.96 5.77 -21.66
N LEU A 48 11.15 5.20 -21.65
CA LEU A 48 11.40 3.80 -21.32
C LEU A 48 11.52 3.63 -19.79
N PHE A 49 11.96 4.68 -19.13
CA PHE A 49 12.23 4.71 -17.70
C PHE A 49 11.44 5.81 -17.01
N GLU A 50 11.02 5.53 -15.78
CA GLU A 50 10.43 6.53 -14.91
C GLU A 50 10.80 6.30 -13.46
N GLU A 51 10.97 7.38 -12.72
CA GLU A 51 11.29 7.39 -11.30
C GLU A 51 10.35 8.35 -10.58
N HIS A 52 9.78 7.88 -9.47
CA HIS A 52 9.00 8.70 -8.57
C HIS A 52 9.56 8.55 -7.16
N PHE A 53 9.95 9.67 -6.56
CA PHE A 53 10.32 9.76 -5.16
C PHE A 53 9.31 10.60 -4.39
N ILE A 54 8.94 10.11 -3.22
CA ILE A 54 7.89 10.65 -2.36
C ILE A 54 8.42 10.61 -0.94
N GLN A 55 8.27 11.71 -0.21
CA GLN A 55 8.57 11.77 1.21
C GLN A 55 7.44 12.50 1.93
N VAL A 56 6.84 11.81 2.90
CA VAL A 56 5.74 12.30 3.69
C VAL A 56 6.02 12.14 5.18
N ARG A 57 5.55 13.11 5.94
CA ARG A 57 5.53 13.09 7.40
C ARG A 57 4.13 12.72 7.88
N LEU A 58 4.07 11.88 8.91
CA LEU A 58 2.85 11.49 9.60
C LEU A 58 3.10 11.38 11.12
N ASP A 59 2.04 11.56 11.90
CA ASP A 59 2.08 11.35 13.35
C ASP A 59 2.14 9.86 13.68
N ALA A 60 3.08 9.48 14.56
CA ALA A 60 3.27 8.10 14.99
C ALA A 60 2.04 7.55 15.75
N ALA A 61 1.24 8.42 16.37
CA ALA A 61 -0.01 8.05 17.03
C ALA A 61 -0.94 7.21 16.14
N VAL A 62 -0.90 7.43 14.83
CA VAL A 62 -1.67 6.68 13.83
C VAL A 62 -1.22 5.22 13.78
N LEU A 63 0.09 5.00 13.77
CA LEU A 63 0.69 3.66 13.68
C LEU A 63 0.56 2.87 14.99
N MET A 64 0.29 3.57 16.09
CA MET A 64 0.10 2.99 17.41
C MET A 64 -1.34 2.53 17.67
N ARG A 65 -2.27 2.78 16.77
CA ARG A 65 -3.67 2.38 16.91
C ARG A 65 -3.79 0.86 16.96
N SER A 66 -4.80 0.38 17.68
CA SER A 66 -5.14 -1.05 17.80
C SER A 66 -6.04 -1.54 16.67
N ALA A 67 -6.64 -0.64 15.90
CA ALA A 67 -7.43 -0.97 14.73
C ALA A 67 -6.50 -1.46 13.62
N SER A 68 -7.00 -2.39 12.83
CA SER A 68 -6.30 -2.96 11.71
C SER A 68 -6.46 -2.08 10.48
N GLU A 69 -5.90 -0.89 10.61
CA GLU A 69 -5.83 0.08 9.54
C GLU A 69 -4.49 -0.07 8.83
N HIS A 70 -4.48 -0.04 7.51
CA HIS A 70 -3.26 0.27 6.76
C HIS A 70 -3.42 1.57 5.98
N ILE A 71 -2.37 2.37 6.02
CA ILE A 71 -2.18 3.53 5.19
C ILE A 71 -1.69 3.03 3.84
N ALA A 72 -2.49 3.21 2.81
CA ALA A 72 -2.10 2.96 1.43
C ALA A 72 -1.54 4.26 0.83
N ILE A 73 -0.31 4.23 0.30
CA ILE A 73 0.28 5.34 -0.46
C ILE A 73 0.76 4.83 -1.80
N SER A 74 0.34 5.42 -2.90
CA SER A 74 0.84 5.03 -4.23
C SER A 74 1.52 6.17 -4.96
N GLY A 75 2.58 5.84 -5.68
CA GLY A 75 3.31 6.76 -6.54
C GLY A 75 3.14 6.54 -8.04
N MET A 76 2.75 5.34 -8.50
CA MET A 76 2.68 5.04 -9.93
C MET A 76 1.35 4.43 -10.31
N ALA A 77 0.50 5.31 -10.78
CA ALA A 77 -0.84 5.33 -10.28
C ALA A 77 -1.66 6.10 -11.32
N SER A 78 -2.49 5.43 -12.12
CA SER A 78 -3.23 6.12 -13.17
C SER A 78 -4.69 6.33 -12.79
N GLY A 79 -5.21 7.53 -13.05
CA GLY A 79 -6.61 7.86 -12.77
C GLY A 79 -6.87 8.21 -11.30
N ARG A 80 -8.15 8.21 -10.93
CA ARG A 80 -8.61 8.44 -9.55
C ARG A 80 -9.07 7.09 -8.97
N PRO A 81 -8.28 6.45 -8.10
CA PRO A 81 -8.60 5.14 -7.56
C PRO A 81 -9.77 5.17 -6.58
N PHE A 82 -10.11 6.33 -6.04
CA PHE A 82 -11.14 6.50 -5.04
C PHE A 82 -12.24 7.46 -5.50
N ARG A 83 -13.48 7.17 -5.10
CA ARG A 83 -14.62 8.08 -5.25
C ARG A 83 -14.59 9.14 -4.13
N PRO A 84 -15.26 10.29 -4.33
CA PRO A 84 -15.59 11.18 -3.22
C PRO A 84 -16.31 10.40 -2.12
N GLY A 85 -15.69 10.25 -0.95
CA GLY A 85 -16.17 9.36 0.13
C GLY A 85 -15.29 8.13 0.39
N GLY A 86 -14.18 7.99 -0.32
CA GLY A 86 -13.07 7.12 0.07
C GLY A 86 -13.11 5.73 -0.56
N THR A 87 -14.23 5.27 -1.12
CA THR A 87 -14.36 3.90 -1.70
C THR A 87 -13.59 3.72 -2.99
N PHE A 88 -13.09 2.49 -3.24
CA PHE A 88 -12.48 2.12 -4.52
C PHE A 88 -13.44 2.46 -5.66
N SER A 89 -12.95 3.20 -6.64
CA SER A 89 -13.70 3.46 -7.85
C SER A 89 -13.70 2.18 -8.68
N PRO A 90 -14.87 1.60 -9.03
CA PRO A 90 -14.94 0.46 -9.95
C PRO A 90 -14.43 0.84 -11.35
N ASP A 91 -14.34 2.15 -11.63
CA ASP A 91 -13.82 2.74 -12.86
C ASP A 91 -12.30 3.00 -12.80
N ALA A 92 -11.67 2.73 -11.65
CA ALA A 92 -10.21 2.70 -11.52
C ALA A 92 -9.65 1.43 -12.18
N SER A 93 -9.83 1.36 -13.49
CA SER A 93 -8.95 0.57 -14.34
C SER A 93 -7.52 1.04 -14.09
N ASN A 94 -6.57 0.09 -13.92
CA ASN A 94 -5.11 0.23 -14.18
C ASN A 94 -4.11 -0.03 -13.04
N GLY A 95 -4.56 -0.37 -11.84
CA GLY A 95 -3.66 -0.72 -10.73
C GLY A 95 -2.64 0.38 -10.38
N GLY A 96 -1.73 0.08 -9.46
CA GLY A 96 -0.65 0.99 -9.12
C GLY A 96 0.40 0.38 -8.21
N VAL A 97 1.48 1.11 -7.96
CA VAL A 97 2.57 0.66 -7.08
C VAL A 97 2.79 1.66 -5.96
N GLY A 98 3.00 1.14 -4.76
CA GLY A 98 3.20 1.95 -3.57
C GLY A 98 3.49 1.13 -2.33
N ILE A 99 2.93 1.55 -1.20
CA ILE A 99 3.12 0.90 0.10
C ILE A 99 1.82 0.78 0.89
N ALA A 100 1.79 -0.22 1.75
CA ALA A 100 0.88 -0.35 2.88
C ALA A 100 1.68 -0.17 4.17
N LEU A 101 1.18 0.66 5.10
CA LEU A 101 1.83 0.93 6.39
C LEU A 101 0.82 0.82 7.52
N GLY A 102 1.08 -0.02 8.53
CA GLY A 102 0.14 -0.29 9.62
C GLY A 102 0.05 -1.78 9.90
N ARG A 103 -1.15 -2.30 10.13
CA ARG A 103 -1.36 -3.76 10.22
C ARG A 103 -1.74 -4.29 8.83
N ILE A 104 -1.12 -5.38 8.42
CA ILE A 104 -1.32 -6.09 7.16
C ILE A 104 -1.73 -7.51 7.54
N ASP A 105 -2.89 -7.98 7.06
CA ASP A 105 -3.29 -9.34 7.40
C ASP A 105 -2.48 -10.35 6.58
N LYS A 106 -1.73 -11.17 7.32
CA LYS A 106 -0.84 -12.22 6.82
C LYS A 106 -1.60 -13.25 5.98
N ALA A 107 -2.87 -13.53 6.28
CA ALA A 107 -3.65 -14.54 5.56
C ALA A 107 -3.80 -14.25 4.06
N SER A 108 -3.76 -12.97 3.66
CA SER A 108 -3.72 -12.59 2.24
C SER A 108 -2.31 -12.21 1.75
N HIS A 109 -1.32 -12.14 2.65
CA HIS A 109 0.02 -11.59 2.38
C HIS A 109 1.13 -12.36 3.12
N ASP A 110 1.41 -13.58 2.64
CA ASP A 110 2.44 -14.47 3.21
C ASP A 110 3.84 -13.84 3.33
N ALA A 111 4.12 -12.81 2.53
CA ALA A 111 5.39 -12.07 2.56
C ALA A 111 5.59 -11.26 3.85
N CYS A 112 4.54 -10.97 4.62
CA CYS A 112 4.64 -10.24 5.87
C CYS A 112 5.00 -11.13 7.06
N PRO A 113 5.83 -10.64 8.00
CA PRO A 113 6.07 -11.36 9.25
C PRO A 113 4.77 -11.52 10.05
N GLU A 114 4.70 -12.54 10.90
CA GLU A 114 3.51 -12.75 11.73
C GLU A 114 3.46 -11.75 12.91
N ASP A 115 2.32 -11.10 13.11
CA ASP A 115 2.03 -10.22 14.26
C ASP A 115 0.71 -10.61 14.94
N THR A 116 0.73 -11.72 15.68
CA THR A 116 -0.43 -12.22 16.43
C THR A 116 -0.81 -11.37 17.64
N ALA A 117 0.08 -10.49 18.10
CA ALA A 117 -0.11 -9.68 19.31
C ALA A 117 -0.39 -8.19 19.01
N SER A 118 -0.43 -7.78 17.73
CA SER A 118 -0.56 -6.37 17.33
C SER A 118 0.54 -5.46 17.92
N GLU A 119 1.73 -6.02 18.13
CA GLU A 119 2.90 -5.34 18.72
C GLU A 119 3.75 -4.62 17.68
N TYR A 120 3.51 -4.86 16.40
CA TYR A 120 4.33 -4.37 15.31
C TYR A 120 3.57 -3.41 14.40
N VAL A 121 4.35 -2.58 13.72
CA VAL A 121 3.90 -1.83 12.56
C VAL A 121 4.58 -2.45 11.36
N GLU A 122 3.80 -2.81 10.36
CA GLU A 122 4.25 -3.43 9.13
C GLU A 122 4.37 -2.39 8.02
N LEU A 123 5.40 -2.55 7.19
CA LEU A 123 5.65 -1.74 6.01
C LEU A 123 5.80 -2.69 4.81
N GLY A 124 4.79 -2.70 3.96
CA GLY A 124 4.70 -3.52 2.77
C GLY A 124 4.83 -2.71 1.49
N ILE A 125 5.43 -3.29 0.45
CA ILE A 125 5.35 -2.79 -0.93
C ILE A 125 4.09 -3.36 -1.54
N GLU A 126 3.14 -2.50 -1.90
CA GLU A 126 1.85 -2.92 -2.44
C GLU A 126 1.78 -2.68 -3.94
N GLN A 127 1.43 -3.75 -4.66
CA GLN A 127 0.90 -3.68 -6.01
C GLN A 127 -0.62 -3.66 -5.92
N PHE A 128 -1.22 -2.51 -6.19
CA PHE A 128 -2.63 -2.27 -6.01
C PHE A 128 -3.47 -2.82 -7.17
N GLY A 129 -4.56 -3.51 -6.81
CA GLY A 129 -5.52 -4.08 -7.75
C GLY A 129 -6.69 -3.16 -8.16
N TRP A 130 -6.76 -1.90 -7.69
CA TRP A 130 -7.83 -0.85 -7.80
C TRP A 130 -9.26 -1.23 -8.21
N ARG A 131 -9.46 -1.84 -9.38
CA ARG A 131 -10.76 -2.37 -9.82
C ARG A 131 -11.21 -3.56 -8.97
N ASP A 132 -10.24 -4.34 -8.51
CA ASP A 132 -10.42 -5.47 -7.60
C ASP A 132 -9.40 -5.34 -6.47
N PRO A 133 -9.77 -4.80 -5.29
CA PRO A 133 -8.86 -4.71 -4.16
C PRO A 133 -8.40 -6.08 -3.67
N PHE A 134 -9.14 -7.16 -3.95
CA PHE A 134 -8.71 -8.52 -3.65
C PHE A 134 -7.58 -9.00 -4.59
N ALA A 135 -7.33 -8.28 -5.69
CA ALA A 135 -6.18 -8.48 -6.55
C ALA A 135 -4.95 -7.66 -6.10
N SER A 136 -5.04 -6.86 -5.03
CA SER A 136 -3.86 -6.25 -4.42
C SER A 136 -2.91 -7.32 -3.88
N LYS A 137 -1.61 -7.07 -4.01
CA LYS A 137 -0.56 -7.96 -3.51
C LYS A 137 0.54 -7.18 -2.82
N ILE A 138 0.88 -7.58 -1.60
CA ILE A 138 2.13 -7.18 -0.96
C ILE A 138 3.28 -8.03 -1.52
N THR A 139 4.24 -7.39 -2.18
CA THR A 139 5.34 -8.08 -2.87
C THR A 139 6.61 -8.20 -2.04
N ALA A 140 6.76 -7.34 -1.03
CA ALA A 140 7.80 -7.40 -0.02
C ALA A 140 7.29 -6.71 1.24
N CYS A 141 7.73 -7.16 2.40
CA CYS A 141 7.22 -6.65 3.67
C CYS A 141 8.27 -6.73 4.77
N THR A 142 8.21 -5.80 5.70
CA THR A 142 9.02 -5.79 6.92
C THR A 142 8.18 -5.24 8.06
N ASN A 143 8.68 -5.28 9.29
CA ASN A 143 8.00 -4.69 10.43
C ASN A 143 8.99 -4.13 11.45
N PHE A 144 8.45 -3.38 12.41
CA PHE A 144 9.19 -2.90 13.57
C PHE A 144 8.27 -2.82 14.78
N ARG A 145 8.83 -2.90 15.99
CA ARG A 145 8.04 -2.88 17.22
C ARG A 145 7.44 -1.49 17.47
N LYS A 146 6.16 -1.44 17.82
CA LYS A 146 5.45 -0.22 18.24
C LYS A 146 6.13 0.47 19.42
N SER A 147 6.81 -0.27 20.30
CA SER A 147 7.56 0.29 21.43
C SER A 147 8.72 1.22 21.02
N LEU A 148 9.12 1.23 19.75
CA LEU A 148 10.09 2.19 19.20
C LEU A 148 9.46 3.55 18.89
N LEU A 149 8.14 3.69 18.97
CA LEU A 149 7.40 4.93 18.77
C LEU A 149 6.88 5.45 20.11
N ALA A 150 7.07 6.74 20.35
CA ALA A 150 6.27 7.48 21.32
C ALA A 150 5.10 8.15 20.59
N SER A 151 3.92 8.19 21.22
CA SER A 151 2.68 8.68 20.58
C SER A 151 2.74 10.15 20.13
N ASN A 152 3.65 10.95 20.68
CA ASN A 152 3.86 12.36 20.33
C ASN A 152 4.98 12.57 19.29
N THR A 153 5.44 11.51 18.62
CA THR A 153 6.51 11.60 17.61
C THR A 153 5.95 11.65 16.21
N THR A 154 6.73 12.21 15.28
CA THR A 154 6.47 12.15 13.85
C THR A 154 7.45 11.18 13.20
N VAL A 155 6.99 10.52 12.13
CA VAL A 155 7.82 9.67 11.29
C VAL A 155 7.84 10.20 9.87
N LEU A 156 8.98 10.03 9.21
CA LEU A 156 9.17 10.30 7.79
C LEU A 156 9.14 8.97 7.03
N LEU A 157 8.14 8.83 6.18
CA LEU A 157 8.06 7.77 5.19
C LEU A 157 8.65 8.28 3.88
N SER A 158 9.62 7.55 3.34
CA SER A 158 10.18 7.76 2.02
C SER A 158 9.85 6.58 1.12
N LEU A 159 9.45 6.86 -0.12
CA LEU A 159 9.09 5.88 -1.14
C LEU A 159 9.78 6.28 -2.44
N SER A 160 10.58 5.36 -2.99
CA SER A 160 11.23 5.48 -4.29
C SER A 160 10.75 4.34 -5.18
N ILE A 161 10.18 4.68 -6.33
CA ILE A 161 9.71 3.73 -7.34
C ILE A 161 10.46 4.02 -8.63
N LYS A 162 11.15 3.03 -9.19
CA LYS A 162 11.91 3.12 -10.44
C LYS A 162 11.43 2.04 -11.39
N CYS A 163 10.87 2.42 -12.54
CA CYS A 163 10.30 1.48 -13.48
C CYS A 163 11.03 1.47 -14.82
N SER A 164 11.13 0.28 -15.40
CA SER A 164 11.52 0.02 -16.78
C SER A 164 10.39 -0.75 -17.44
N GLY A 165 9.68 -0.10 -18.36
CA GLY A 165 8.39 -0.61 -18.82
C GLY A 165 7.38 -0.70 -17.67
N ASN A 166 6.87 -1.90 -17.40
CA ASN A 166 5.88 -2.15 -16.33
C ASN A 166 6.51 -2.66 -15.04
N LEU A 167 7.75 -3.15 -15.07
CA LEU A 167 8.43 -3.68 -13.90
C LEU A 167 9.11 -2.55 -13.13
N CYS A 168 8.87 -2.51 -11.83
CA CYS A 168 9.35 -1.45 -10.96
C CYS A 168 10.17 -2.00 -9.80
N ALA A 169 11.36 -1.46 -9.59
CA ALA A 169 12.09 -1.57 -8.35
C ALA A 169 11.53 -0.54 -7.36
N VAL A 170 11.19 -0.99 -6.17
CA VAL A 170 10.53 -0.17 -5.15
C VAL A 170 11.34 -0.27 -3.87
N THR A 171 11.61 0.88 -3.26
CA THR A 171 12.24 0.99 -1.94
C THR A 171 11.41 1.92 -1.09
N ALA A 172 11.07 1.47 0.11
CA ALA A 172 10.39 2.29 1.09
C ALA A 172 11.14 2.24 2.43
N GLY A 173 11.17 3.37 3.13
CA GLY A 173 11.82 3.50 4.41
C GLY A 173 11.01 4.37 5.36
N LEU A 174 10.96 3.96 6.63
CA LEU A 174 10.35 4.72 7.70
C LEU A 174 11.44 5.13 8.68
N THR A 175 11.51 6.42 8.98
CA THR A 175 12.51 7.00 9.89
C THR A 175 11.82 7.86 10.93
N HIS A 176 12.37 7.90 12.14
CA HIS A 176 11.92 8.84 13.17
C HIS A 176 12.38 10.25 12.80
N ASP A 177 11.45 11.18 12.60
CA ASP A 177 11.72 12.51 12.04
C ASP A 177 12.66 13.36 12.92
N GLY A 178 12.49 13.29 14.24
CA GLY A 178 13.32 14.05 15.18
C GLY A 178 14.74 13.52 15.40
N THR A 179 15.01 12.24 15.16
CA THR A 179 16.30 11.58 15.49
C THR A 179 17.03 11.04 14.27
N GLY A 180 16.33 10.89 13.13
CA GLY A 180 16.85 10.26 11.92
C GLY A 180 16.99 8.73 12.03
N ALA A 181 16.59 8.12 13.15
CA ALA A 181 16.72 6.67 13.32
C ALA A 181 15.82 5.92 12.33
N GLN A 182 16.38 4.94 11.61
CA GLN A 182 15.60 4.08 10.73
C GLN A 182 14.80 3.08 11.56
N LEU A 183 13.47 3.10 11.39
CA LEU A 183 12.54 2.19 12.05
C LEU A 183 12.33 0.94 11.20
N ALA A 184 12.13 1.12 9.90
CA ALA A 184 11.92 0.03 8.95
C ALA A 184 12.40 0.42 7.55
N SER A 185 12.82 -0.56 6.76
CA SER A 185 13.10 -0.39 5.35
C SER A 185 12.79 -1.67 4.59
N VAL A 186 12.12 -1.53 3.46
CA VAL A 186 11.76 -2.64 2.58
C VAL A 186 12.16 -2.29 1.15
N SER A 187 12.63 -3.29 0.42
CA SER A 187 12.88 -3.18 -1.01
C SER A 187 12.35 -4.41 -1.71
N GLY A 188 11.87 -4.23 -2.93
CA GLY A 188 11.24 -5.30 -3.69
C GLY A 188 10.89 -4.85 -5.09
N TYR A 189 10.13 -5.70 -5.77
CA TYR A 189 9.67 -5.45 -7.11
C TYR A 189 8.15 -5.50 -7.17
N ALA A 190 7.56 -4.67 -8.00
CA ALA A 190 6.13 -4.66 -8.28
C ALA A 190 5.90 -4.33 -9.76
N THR A 191 4.76 -4.72 -10.30
CA THR A 191 4.40 -4.41 -11.68
C THR A 191 3.29 -3.35 -11.72
N VAL A 192 3.49 -2.27 -12.46
CA VAL A 192 2.41 -1.31 -12.75
C VAL A 192 1.48 -1.94 -13.80
N ALA A 193 0.23 -2.17 -13.43
CA ALA A 193 -0.72 -2.92 -14.25
C ALA A 193 -1.13 -2.19 -15.55
N ASN A 194 -1.09 -0.85 -15.59
CA ASN A 194 -1.17 -0.12 -16.85
C ASN A 194 -0.20 1.08 -16.87
N PRO A 195 0.78 1.09 -17.80
CA PRO A 195 1.74 2.16 -17.92
C PRO A 195 1.17 3.42 -18.59
N THR A 196 -0.13 3.73 -18.47
CA THR A 196 -0.77 4.90 -19.12
C THR A 196 0.06 6.17 -18.96
N ALA A 197 -0.17 7.20 -19.77
CA ALA A 197 0.65 8.41 -19.66
C ALA A 197 0.53 9.12 -18.29
N THR A 198 -0.53 8.93 -17.49
CA THR A 198 -0.72 9.73 -16.27
C THR A 198 -0.23 9.04 -14.99
N ARG A 199 0.49 9.79 -14.13
CA ARG A 199 0.95 9.38 -12.80
C ARG A 199 0.39 10.34 -11.75
N ASN A 200 -0.38 9.79 -10.83
CA ASN A 200 -0.92 10.49 -9.67
C ASN A 200 -0.27 9.95 -8.41
N ILE A 201 -0.37 10.71 -7.32
CA ILE A 201 -0.25 10.14 -5.99
C ILE A 201 -1.61 10.11 -5.35
N TRP A 202 -1.84 9.08 -4.56
CA TRP A 202 -2.95 9.03 -3.66
C TRP A 202 -2.54 8.42 -2.33
N TYR A 203 -3.27 8.80 -1.30
CA TYR A 203 -3.18 8.27 0.04
C TYR A 203 -4.57 7.78 0.43
N ALA A 204 -4.66 6.71 1.19
CA ALA A 204 -5.94 6.21 1.71
C ALA A 204 -5.75 5.49 3.04
N LEU A 205 -6.84 5.43 3.79
CA LEU A 205 -6.96 4.60 4.99
C LEU A 205 -8.01 3.53 4.74
N THR A 206 -7.57 2.29 4.86
CA THR A 206 -8.42 1.11 4.83
C THR A 206 -8.56 0.58 6.24
N ASN A 207 -9.69 -0.09 6.53
CA ASN A 207 -9.89 -0.85 7.76
C ASN A 207 -10.46 -2.23 7.42
N PHE A 208 -10.21 -3.24 8.25
CA PHE A 208 -10.87 -4.55 8.06
C PHE A 208 -12.38 -4.46 8.33
N GLN A 209 -13.14 -5.32 7.64
CA GLN A 209 -14.59 -5.41 7.80
C GLN A 209 -14.95 -5.65 9.28
N GLY A 210 -15.89 -4.84 9.78
CA GLY A 210 -16.39 -4.96 11.15
C GLY A 210 -15.60 -4.16 12.19
N GLU A 211 -14.49 -3.52 11.81
CA GLU A 211 -13.73 -2.65 12.71
C GLU A 211 -14.26 -1.21 12.74
N LYS A 212 -14.03 -0.54 13.88
CA LYS A 212 -14.42 0.86 14.07
C LYS A 212 -13.44 1.76 13.32
N VAL A 213 -14.01 2.73 12.59
CA VAL A 213 -13.26 3.77 11.90
C VAL A 213 -12.68 4.77 12.89
N GLU A 214 -11.35 4.90 12.92
CA GLU A 214 -10.68 5.93 13.71
C GLU A 214 -10.49 7.24 12.89
N PRO A 215 -10.25 8.39 13.54
CA PRO A 215 -10.13 9.68 12.85
C PRO A 215 -9.06 9.69 11.76
N SER A 216 -9.30 10.47 10.72
CA SER A 216 -8.42 10.58 9.57
C SER A 216 -6.99 10.98 9.90
N VAL A 217 -6.08 10.45 9.09
CA VAL A 217 -4.65 10.77 9.11
C VAL A 217 -4.39 12.04 8.30
N THR A 218 -3.60 12.94 8.88
CA THR A 218 -3.04 14.09 8.18
C THR A 218 -1.64 13.73 7.70
N PHE A 219 -1.37 13.99 6.42
CA PHE A 219 -0.06 13.83 5.80
C PHE A 219 0.53 15.21 5.52
N GLN A 220 1.80 15.40 5.84
CA GLN A 220 2.56 16.54 5.36
C GLN A 220 3.55 16.07 4.31
N VAL A 221 3.33 16.47 3.05
CA VAL A 221 4.28 16.17 1.96
C VAL A 221 5.51 17.04 2.14
N ILE A 222 6.67 16.40 2.30
CA ILE A 222 7.95 17.07 2.51
C ILE A 222 8.67 17.25 1.16
N ARG A 223 8.70 16.19 0.36
CA ARG A 223 9.39 16.20 -0.93
C ARG A 223 8.71 15.26 -1.90
N GLN A 224 8.68 15.68 -3.15
CA GLN A 224 8.14 14.89 -4.23
C GLN A 224 8.85 15.21 -5.54
N THR A 225 9.30 14.19 -6.26
CA THR A 225 9.95 14.35 -7.56
C THR A 225 9.58 13.22 -8.49
N TYR A 226 9.26 13.56 -9.73
CA TYR A 226 9.02 12.61 -10.80
C TYR A 226 9.96 12.90 -11.97
N THR A 227 10.57 11.88 -12.54
CA THR A 227 11.41 11.97 -13.73
C THR A 227 11.04 10.85 -14.69
N ALA A 228 10.99 11.14 -15.99
CA ALA A 228 10.78 10.12 -17.03
C ALA A 228 11.75 10.37 -18.19
N ARG A 229 12.31 9.30 -18.76
CA ARG A 229 13.32 9.34 -19.82
C ARG A 229 13.10 8.24 -20.84
#